data_AF-A0A917LW92-F1
#
_entry.id   AF-A0A917LW92-F1
#
_cell.length_a   1.000
_cell.length_b   1.000
_cell.length_c   1.000
_cell.angle_alpha   90.00
_cell.angle_beta   90.00
_cell.angle_gamma   90.00
#
_symmetry.space_group_name_H-M   'P 1'
#
loop_
_entity.id
_entity.type
_entity.pdbx_description
1 polymer ?
#
loop_
_entity_poly.entity_id
_entity_poly.type
_entity_poly.pdbx_seq_one_letter_code
_entity_poly.pdbx_strand_id
1 'polypeptide(L)' 'MNSLDKIRFLLFYGEAPETTCYGYMELNQDGMMIALYNSYGEEIDMFGGHEFIRVRSLGKFDNEDRDNFYSLLESDGVG' A
#
# COMPACT_ATOMS: atom_id res chain seq x y z
N MET A 1 -15.99 7.13 0.77
CA MET A 1 -15.45 6.66 -0.54
C MET A 1 -14.16 5.92 -0.25
N ASN A 2 -13.89 4.78 -0.91
CA ASN A 2 -12.60 4.12 -0.71
C ASN A 2 -11.50 4.96 -1.38
N SER A 3 -10.27 4.86 -0.87
CA SER A 3 -9.13 5.58 -1.44
C SER A 3 -7.89 4.71 -1.40
N LEU A 4 -6.96 5.00 -2.31
CA LEU A 4 -5.68 4.32 -2.35
C LEU A 4 -4.57 5.34 -2.02
N ASP A 5 -3.82 5.08 -0.95
CA ASP A 5 -2.72 5.96 -0.55
C ASP A 5 -1.40 5.28 -0.95
N LYS A 6 -0.58 5.93 -1.79
CA LYS A 6 0.82 5.49 -1.96
C LYS A 6 1.58 5.87 -0.70
N ILE A 7 2.15 4.87 -0.04
CA ILE A 7 2.82 5.04 1.25
C ILE A 7 4.23 4.47 1.21
N ARG A 8 5.08 5.05 2.05
CA ARG A 8 6.32 4.43 2.51
C ARG A 8 6.04 3.75 3.83
N PHE A 9 6.45 2.51 4.00
CA PHE A 9 6.23 1.74 5.23
C PHE A 9 7.41 0.82 5.55
N LEU A 10 7.42 0.33 6.79
CA LEU A 10 8.33 -0.74 7.24
C LEU A 10 7.47 -1.95 7.59
N LEU A 11 7.90 -3.14 7.17
CA LEU A 11 7.32 -4.41 7.56
C LEU A 11 8.17 -5.06 8.65
N PHE A 12 7.49 -5.65 9.62
CA PHE A 12 8.08 -6.44 10.68
C PHE A 12 7.58 -7.87 10.58
N TYR A 13 8.51 -8.81 10.60
CA TYR A 13 8.29 -10.25 10.57
C TYR A 13 8.87 -10.85 11.85
N GLY A 14 8.25 -10.60 13.01
CA GLY A 14 8.72 -11.13 14.29
C GLY A 14 10.14 -10.71 14.75
N GLU A 15 10.92 -10.00 13.92
CA GLU A 15 12.27 -9.48 14.15
C GLU A 15 12.52 -8.18 13.35
N ALA A 16 13.78 -7.71 13.30
CA ALA A 16 14.24 -6.43 12.77
C ALA A 16 13.65 -6.06 11.39
N PRO A 17 13.36 -4.76 11.15
CA PRO A 17 12.61 -4.32 9.96
C PRO A 17 13.32 -4.76 8.68
N GLU A 18 12.66 -5.59 7.88
CA GLU A 18 13.33 -6.29 6.79
C GLU A 18 13.75 -5.35 5.66
N THR A 19 12.97 -4.32 5.34
CA THR A 19 13.33 -3.29 4.36
C THR A 19 12.40 -2.08 4.46
N THR A 20 12.89 -0.89 4.07
CA THR A 20 11.99 0.25 3.86
C THR A 20 11.26 0.08 2.53
N CYS A 21 9.96 -0.22 2.60
CA CYS A 21 9.12 -0.51 1.45
C CYS A 21 8.35 0.72 0.97
N TYR A 22 7.98 0.69 -0.31
CA TYR A 22 6.99 1.58 -0.91
C TYR A 22 5.87 0.71 -1.49
N GLY A 23 4.64 1.20 -1.42
CA GLY A 23 3.48 0.46 -1.91
C GLY A 23 2.20 1.25 -1.70
N TYR A 24 1.07 0.55 -1.68
CA TYR A 24 -0.25 1.17 -1.71
C TYR A 24 -1.11 0.63 -0.57
N MET A 25 -1.81 1.53 0.11
CA MET A 25 -2.71 1.19 1.20
C MET A 25 -4.14 1.52 0.75
N GLU A 26 -4.99 0.50 0.68
CA GLU A 26 -6.41 0.71 0.41
C GLU A 26 -7.15 0.99 1.72
N LEU A 27 -7.89 2.10 1.72
CA LEU A 27 -8.71 2.55 2.81
C LEU A 27 -10.18 2.44 2.41
N ASN A 28 -11.02 1.99 3.34
CA ASN A 28 -12.46 2.05 3.19
C ASN A 28 -12.97 3.49 3.40
N GLN A 29 -14.29 3.66 3.32
CA GLN A 29 -14.95 4.96 3.47
C GLN A 29 -14.75 5.62 4.85
N ASP A 30 -14.48 4.82 5.88
CA ASP A 30 -14.24 5.28 7.25
C ASP A 30 -12.75 5.59 7.50
N GLY A 31 -11.90 5.44 6.48
CA GLY A 31 -10.45 5.59 6.60
C GLY A 31 -9.77 4.41 7.29
N MET A 32 -10.45 3.26 7.43
CA MET A 32 -9.84 2.03 7.92
C MET A 32 -9.15 1.29 6.77
N MET A 33 -7.93 0.80 7.02
CA MET A 33 -7.21 -0.03 6.06
C MET A 33 -7.94 -1.36 5.86
N ILE A 34 -8.10 -1.73 4.60
CA ILE A 34 -8.69 -3.02 4.21
C ILE A 34 -7.70 -3.91 3.44
N ALA A 35 -6.70 -3.32 2.78
CA ALA A 35 -5.64 -4.04 2.11
C ALA A 35 -4.34 -3.22 2.07
N LEU A 36 -3.21 -3.91 2.00
CA LEU A 36 -1.88 -3.34 1.81
C LEU A 36 -1.21 -4.05 0.63
N TYR A 37 -0.67 -3.29 -0.30
CA TYR A 37 -0.01 -3.80 -1.50
C TYR A 37 1.45 -3.36 -1.54
N ASN A 38 2.33 -4.23 -2.04
CA ASN A 38 3.72 -3.87 -2.33
C ASN A 38 3.81 -2.99 -3.59
N SER A 39 5.03 -2.60 -3.99
CA SER A 39 5.26 -1.77 -5.18
C SER A 39 4.84 -2.43 -6.50
N TYR A 40 4.67 -3.76 -6.52
CA TYR A 40 4.25 -4.54 -7.68
C TYR A 40 2.72 -4.74 -7.73
N GLY A 41 1.98 -4.23 -6.76
CA GLY A 41 0.52 -4.42 -6.66
C GLY A 41 0.12 -5.76 -6.06
N GLU A 42 1.05 -6.53 -5.51
CA GLU A 42 0.75 -7.78 -4.81
C GLU A 42 0.27 -7.47 -3.39
N GLU A 43 -0.84 -8.09 -2.99
CA GLU A 43 -1.39 -7.94 -1.64
C GLU A 43 -0.45 -8.59 -0.62
N ILE A 44 -0.10 -7.82 0.40
CA ILE A 44 0.68 -8.28 1.54
C ILE A 44 -0.32 -8.83 2.53
N ASP A 45 -0.28 -10.13 2.75
CA ASP A 45 -1.07 -10.77 3.81
C ASP A 45 -0.75 -10.04 5.12
N MET A 46 -1.77 -9.60 5.85
CA MET A 46 -1.62 -8.94 7.15
C MET A 46 -2.02 -9.87 8.30
N PHE A 47 -2.66 -11.01 8.00
CA PHE A 47 -3.13 -11.98 8.98
C PHE A 47 -2.06 -13.02 9.36
N GLY A 48 -0.97 -13.11 8.60
CA GLY A 48 0.20 -13.98 8.88
C GLY A 48 1.13 -13.52 10.02
N GLY A 49 0.75 -12.51 10.80
CA GLY A 49 1.59 -11.94 11.88
C GLY A 49 2.49 -10.78 11.42
N HIS A 50 2.14 -10.16 10.29
CA HIS A 50 2.85 -9.01 9.76
C HIS A 50 2.40 -7.74 10.47
N GLU A 51 3.35 -7.02 11.05
CA GLU A 51 3.11 -5.67 11.53
C GLU A 51 3.71 -4.69 10.53
N PHE A 52 3.03 -3.57 10.30
CA PHE A 52 3.56 -2.51 9.47
C PHE A 52 3.49 -1.16 10.17
N ILE A 53 4.49 -0.32 9.90
CA ILE A 53 4.48 1.08 10.31
C ILE A 53 4.45 1.93 9.05
N ARG A 54 3.38 2.70 8.87
CA ARG A 54 3.33 3.76 7.86
C ARG A 54 4.30 4.88 8.24
N VAL A 55 5.34 5.05 7.44
CA VAL A 55 6.37 6.08 7.62
C VAL A 55 5.87 7.43 7.10
N ARG A 56 5.27 7.45 5.90
CA ARG A 56 4.64 8.65 5.31
C ARG A 56 3.73 8.30 4.14
N SER A 57 2.77 9.19 3.85
CA SER A 57 2.14 9.22 2.51
C SER A 57 3.01 9.94 1.50
N LEU A 58 2.94 9.45 0.27
CA LEU A 58 3.61 9.98 -0.91
C LEU A 58 2.59 10.48 -1.94
N GLY A 59 1.39 9.92 -1.95
CA GLY A 59 0.29 10.34 -2.80
C GLY A 59 -1.04 9.79 -2.29
N LYS A 60 -2.15 10.41 -2.71
CA LYS A 60 -3.51 9.94 -2.49
C LYS A 60 -4.21 9.86 -3.82
N PHE A 61 -4.93 8.78 -4.03
CA PHE A 61 -5.64 8.45 -5.26
C PHE A 61 -7.09 8.16 -4.92
N ASP A 62 -8.00 8.63 -5.77
CA ASP A 62 -9.43 8.42 -5.59
C ASP A 62 -9.95 7.20 -6.38
N ASN A 63 -11.26 7.05 -6.51
CA ASN A 63 -11.85 5.87 -7.15
C ASN A 63 -11.58 5.81 -8.66
N GLU A 64 -11.48 6.94 -9.38
CA GLU A 64 -11.15 6.92 -10.81
C GLU A 64 -9.73 6.40 -11.01
N ASP A 65 -8.81 6.80 -10.13
CA ASP A 65 -7.43 6.33 -10.11
C ASP A 65 -7.34 4.85 -9.72
N ARG A 66 -8.12 4.40 -8.72
CA ARG A 66 -8.17 3.00 -8.27
C ARG A 66 -8.64 2.07 -9.38
N ASP A 67 -9.69 2.43 -10.12
CA ASP A 67 -10.19 1.59 -11.21
C ASP A 67 -9.16 1.44 -12.34
N ASN A 68 -8.16 2.33 -12.38
CA ASN A 68 -7.00 2.29 -13.26
C ASN A 68 -5.69 1.90 -12.54
N PHE A 69 -5.77 1.20 -11.40
CA PHE A 69 -4.62 0.90 -10.54
C PHE A 69 -3.41 0.29 -11.31
N TYR A 70 -3.66 -0.61 -12.24
CA TYR A 70 -2.59 -1.19 -13.06
C TYR A 70 -1.91 -0.18 -13.99
N SER A 71 -2.64 0.81 -14.51
CA SER A 71 -2.06 1.90 -15.30
C SER A 71 -1.25 2.88 -14.44
N LEU A 72 -1.57 3.02 -13.14
CA LEU A 72 -0.74 3.79 -12.20
C LEU A 72 0.59 3.09 -11.93
N LEU A 73 0.60 1.76 -11.80
CA LEU A 73 1.82 0.96 -11.64
C LEU A 73 2.78 1.16 -12.82
N GLU A 74 2.26 1.09 -14.05
CA GLU A 74 3.04 1.36 -15.27
C GLU A 74 3.57 2.80 -15.31
N SER A 75 2.77 3.79 -14.91
CA SER A 75 3.19 5.19 -14.86
C SER A 75 4.24 5.48 -13.79
N ASP A 76 4.27 4.71 -12.71
CA ASP A 76 5.29 4.82 -11.66
C ASP A 76 6.61 4.09 -12.03
N GLY A 77 6.71 3.55 -13.25
CA GLY A 77 7.91 2.90 -13.78
C GLY A 77 8.11 1.47 -13.28
N VAL A 78 7.04 0.83 -12.77
CA VAL A 78 7.01 -0.59 -12.40
C VAL A 78 6.36 -1.34 -13.57
N GLY A 79 7.13 -1.50 -14.66
CA GLY A 79 6.74 -2.22 -15.87
C GLY A 79 7.90 -3.05 -16.40
#